data_AF-A0A7X6VS28-F1
#
_entry.id   AF-A0A7X6VS28-F1
#
_cell.length_a   1.000
_cell.length_b   1.000
_cell.length_c   1.000
_cell.angle_alpha   90.00
_cell.angle_beta   90.00
_cell.angle_gamma   90.00
#
_symmetry.space_group_name_H-M   'P 1'
#
loop_
_entity.id
_entity.type
_entity.pdbx_description
1 polymer ?
#
loop_
_entity_poly.entity_id
_entity_poly.type
_entity_poly.pdbx_seq_one_letter_code
_entity_poly.pdbx_strand_id
1 'polypeptide(L)'
;MLRKNTKAKLMIKCPYCKRDSNEYNWSLQTAARFSIGIETCPTLIMVLLAAVKGEADDFAGYRVVCPSCFHGINFEELNLPDPDDILAYADLVGEEYINLWI
;
A
#
# COMPACT_ATOMS: atom_id res chain seq x y z
N MET A 1 -1.34 3.29 18.57
CA MET A 1 -0.40 3.23 17.44
C MET A 1 -1.03 2.25 16.47
N LEU A 2 -1.43 2.71 15.28
CA LEU A 2 -2.37 1.96 14.41
C LEU A 2 -1.80 0.63 13.88
N ARG A 3 -0.46 0.47 13.87
CA ARG A 3 0.23 -0.78 13.52
C ARG A 3 0.65 -1.54 14.79
N LYS A 4 0.24 -2.81 14.91
CA LYS A 4 0.62 -3.76 15.96
C LYS A 4 2.14 -3.97 16.02
N ASN A 5 2.76 -4.32 14.88
CA ASN A 5 4.22 -4.40 14.76
C ASN A 5 4.76 -3.31 13.83
N THR A 6 5.38 -2.29 14.41
CA THR A 6 5.88 -1.12 13.69
C THR A 6 7.16 -1.41 12.91
N LYS A 7 7.87 -2.49 13.28
CA LYS A 7 9.09 -2.97 12.63
C LYS A 7 8.81 -3.92 11.46
N ALA A 8 7.57 -4.39 11.30
CA ALA A 8 7.19 -5.20 10.15
C ALA A 8 7.42 -4.42 8.86
N LYS A 9 7.85 -5.12 7.81
CA LYS A 9 8.16 -4.54 6.51
C LYS A 9 7.60 -5.42 5.41
N LEU A 10 7.04 -4.77 4.41
CA LEU A 10 6.71 -5.36 3.12
C LEU A 10 7.34 -4.47 2.06
N MET A 11 8.35 -4.99 1.36
CA MET A 11 9.13 -4.19 0.43
C MET A 11 8.46 -4.24 -0.94
N ILE A 12 8.18 -3.06 -1.50
CA ILE A 12 7.55 -2.92 -2.82
C ILE A 12 8.53 -2.20 -3.74
N LYS A 13 8.76 -2.82 -4.90
CA LYS A 13 9.71 -2.34 -5.90
C LYS A 13 9.04 -1.41 -6.90
N CYS A 14 9.56 -0.19 -7.02
CA CYS A 14 9.06 0.75 -8.00
C CYS A 14 9.35 0.28 -9.44
N PRO A 15 8.36 0.18 -10.34
CA PRO A 15 8.58 -0.20 -11.73
C PRO A 15 9.42 0.82 -12.52
N TYR A 16 9.48 2.09 -12.10
CA TYR A 16 10.26 3.13 -12.78
C TYR A 16 11.68 3.26 -12.25
N CYS A 17 11.85 3.62 -10.97
CA CYS A 17 13.19 3.87 -10.40
C CYS A 17 13.88 2.62 -9.85
N LYS A 18 13.19 1.46 -9.86
CA LYS A 18 13.69 0.14 -9.44
C LYS A 18 14.14 0.04 -7.97
N ARG A 19 13.89 1.06 -7.15
CA ARG A 19 14.18 1.06 -5.71
C ARG A 19 13.04 0.40 -4.94
N ASP A 20 13.43 -0.31 -3.88
CA ASP A 20 12.52 -0.88 -2.91
C ASP A 20 12.17 0.13 -1.83
N SER A 21 10.92 0.17 -1.42
CA SER A 21 10.46 0.97 -0.28
C SER A 21 9.39 0.21 0.49
N ASN A 22 9.35 0.38 1.80
CA ASN A 22 8.36 -0.27 2.64
C ASN A 22 6.95 0.20 2.25
N GLU A 23 5.98 -0.70 2.21
CA GLU A 23 4.56 -0.45 1.95
C GLU A 23 4.05 0.76 2.74
N TYR A 24 4.37 0.84 4.03
CA TYR A 24 3.99 1.98 4.88
C TYR A 24 4.42 3.34 4.30
N ASN A 25 5.61 3.43 3.70
CA ASN A 25 6.09 4.67 3.10
C ASN A 25 5.31 5.00 1.81
N TRP A 26 4.94 3.98 1.03
CA TRP A 26 4.07 4.15 -0.14
C TRP A 26 2.69 4.68 0.28
N SER A 27 2.11 4.13 1.33
CA SER A 27 0.84 4.58 1.92
C SER A 27 0.91 6.05 2.33
N LEU A 28 1.92 6.44 3.12
CA LEU A 28 2.11 7.83 3.54
C LEU A 28 2.30 8.79 2.36
N GLN A 29 3.14 8.42 1.39
CA GLN A 29 3.43 9.29 0.26
C GLN A 29 2.22 9.46 -0.67
N THR A 30 1.41 8.41 -0.80
CA THR A 30 0.17 8.42 -1.58
C THR A 30 -0.88 9.30 -0.91
N ALA A 31 -1.10 9.12 0.40
CA ALA A 31 -2.01 9.95 1.18
C ALA A 31 -1.60 11.44 1.16
N ALA A 32 -0.31 11.73 1.32
CA ALA A 32 0.21 13.11 1.23
C ALA A 32 -0.05 13.77 -0.14
N ARG A 33 -0.23 12.98 -1.20
CA ARG A 33 -0.50 13.50 -2.55
C ARG A 33 -1.98 13.60 -2.87
N PHE A 34 -2.78 12.65 -2.40
CA PHE A 34 -4.15 12.44 -2.87
C PHE A 34 -5.24 12.60 -1.80
N SER A 35 -4.91 12.56 -0.51
CA SER A 35 -5.92 12.80 0.54
C SER A 35 -6.31 14.28 0.51
N ILE A 36 -7.59 14.57 0.26
CA ILE A 36 -8.15 15.93 0.25
C ILE A 36 -9.24 16.02 1.33
N GLY A 37 -8.91 16.64 2.47
CA GLY A 37 -9.88 16.83 3.55
C GLY A 37 -10.33 15.53 4.21
N ILE A 38 -11.65 15.26 4.22
CA ILE A 38 -12.26 14.05 4.83
C ILE A 38 -12.31 12.88 3.82
N GLU A 39 -11.98 13.12 2.55
CA GLU A 39 -11.86 12.05 1.55
C GLU A 39 -10.53 11.32 1.78
N THR A 40 -10.61 10.28 2.61
CA THR A 40 -9.48 9.47 3.07
C THR A 40 -8.96 8.53 1.99
N CYS A 41 -7.65 8.32 1.94
CA CYS A 41 -6.94 7.41 1.03
C CYS A 41 -6.77 6.04 1.71
N PRO A 42 -7.08 4.90 1.06
CA PRO A 42 -6.81 3.60 1.68
C PRO A 42 -5.29 3.41 1.83
N THR A 43 -4.88 2.67 2.87
CA THR A 43 -3.51 2.17 2.94
C THR A 43 -3.24 1.20 1.79
N LEU A 44 -2.01 1.16 1.30
CA LEU A 44 -1.61 0.26 0.23
C LEU A 44 -1.80 -1.21 0.62
N ILE A 45 -1.56 -1.58 1.89
CA ILE A 45 -1.84 -2.95 2.35
C ILE A 45 -3.32 -3.35 2.21
N MET A 46 -4.27 -2.41 2.40
CA MET A 46 -5.69 -2.68 2.21
C MET A 46 -5.98 -3.10 0.76
N VAL A 47 -5.41 -2.34 -0.19
CA VAL A 47 -5.57 -2.60 -1.63
C VAL A 47 -4.86 -3.90 -2.05
N LEU A 48 -3.67 -4.17 -1.52
CA LEU A 48 -2.94 -5.42 -1.76
C LEU A 48 -3.74 -6.64 -1.28
N LEU A 49 -4.37 -6.55 -0.11
CA LEU A 49 -5.21 -7.63 0.42
C LEU A 49 -6.45 -7.85 -0.43
N ALA A 50 -7.10 -6.79 -0.91
CA ALA A 50 -8.22 -6.91 -1.84
C ALA A 50 -7.78 -7.61 -3.13
N ALA A 51 -6.60 -7.28 -3.67
CA ALA A 51 -6.05 -7.96 -4.84
C ALA A 51 -5.80 -9.46 -4.61
N VAL A 52 -5.25 -9.84 -3.45
CA VAL A 52 -5.05 -11.26 -3.09
C VAL A 52 -6.38 -12.02 -3.00
N LYS A 53 -7.46 -11.36 -2.58
CA LYS A 53 -8.81 -11.95 -2.48
C LYS A 53 -9.59 -11.99 -3.79
N GLY A 54 -9.07 -11.38 -4.86
CA GLY A 54 -9.81 -11.21 -6.12
C GLY A 54 -10.84 -10.06 -6.08
N GLU A 55 -10.68 -9.13 -5.13
CA GLU A 55 -11.55 -7.96 -4.89
C GLU A 55 -10.85 -6.65 -5.37
N ALA A 56 -9.87 -6.74 -6.28
CA ALA A 56 -9.11 -5.58 -6.76
C ALA A 56 -9.99 -4.53 -7.45
N ASP A 57 -11.11 -4.95 -8.05
CA ASP A 57 -12.03 -4.08 -8.79
C ASP A 57 -12.67 -3.01 -7.89
N ASP A 58 -12.76 -3.24 -6.58
CA ASP A 58 -13.23 -2.26 -5.60
C ASP A 58 -12.30 -1.03 -5.50
N PHE A 59 -11.06 -1.17 -5.98
CA PHE A 59 -10.04 -0.14 -6.01
C PHE A 59 -9.62 0.21 -7.45
N ALA A 60 -10.48 -0.03 -8.45
CA ALA A 60 -10.19 0.28 -9.84
C ALA A 60 -9.77 1.76 -10.02
N GLY A 61 -8.63 1.98 -10.69
CA GLY A 61 -8.07 3.32 -10.88
C GLY A 61 -7.33 3.89 -9.66
N TYR A 62 -7.10 3.09 -8.62
CA TYR A 62 -6.26 3.47 -7.49
C TYR A 62 -4.83 3.78 -7.95
N ARG A 63 -4.31 4.92 -7.50
CA ARG A 63 -2.97 5.40 -7.84
C ARG A 63 -2.13 5.50 -6.59
N VAL A 64 -0.89 5.07 -6.70
CA VAL A 64 0.12 5.20 -5.65
C VAL A 64 1.20 6.18 -6.06
N VAL A 65 1.94 6.70 -5.09
CA VAL A 65 3.11 7.55 -5.33
C VAL A 65 4.36 6.88 -4.78
N CYS A 66 5.37 6.70 -5.63
CA CYS A 66 6.64 6.13 -5.20
C CYS A 66 7.34 7.04 -4.17
N PRO A 67 7.71 6.55 -2.97
CA PRO A 67 8.41 7.35 -1.96
C PRO A 67 9.82 7.79 -2.37
N SER A 68 10.43 7.09 -3.33
CA SER A 68 11.81 7.34 -3.75
C SER A 68 11.94 8.33 -4.91
N CYS A 69 11.02 8.27 -5.89
CA CYS A 69 11.10 9.10 -7.10
C CYS A 69 9.86 9.96 -7.33
N PHE A 70 8.87 9.91 -6.44
CA PHE A 70 7.64 10.72 -6.46
C PHE A 70 6.78 10.56 -7.73
N HIS A 71 7.01 9.51 -8.51
CA HIS A 71 6.19 9.20 -9.67
C HIS A 71 4.84 8.61 -9.24
N GLY A 72 3.76 9.06 -9.88
CA GLY A 72 2.42 8.50 -9.69
C GLY A 72 2.23 7.28 -10.60
N ILE A 73 1.82 6.16 -10.03
CA ILE A 73 1.80 4.83 -10.67
C ILE A 73 0.38 4.27 -10.50
N ASN A 74 -0.16 3.67 -11.55
CA ASN A 74 -1.43 2.95 -11.42
C ASN A 74 -1.17 1.65 -10.67
N PHE A 75 -2.06 1.23 -9.77
CA PHE A 75 -1.85 0.04 -8.95
C PHE A 75 -1.58 -1.21 -9.80
N GLU A 76 -2.24 -1.32 -10.95
CA GLU A 76 -2.12 -2.41 -11.92
C GLU A 76 -0.71 -2.47 -12.57
N GLU A 77 0.07 -1.39 -12.51
CA GLU A 77 1.44 -1.33 -13.02
C GLU A 77 2.49 -1.69 -11.96
N LEU A 78 2.09 -1.88 -10.70
CA LEU A 78 3.00 -2.28 -9.64
C LEU A 78 3.42 -3.74 -9.83
N ASN A 79 4.70 -4.01 -9.55
CA ASN A 79 5.14 -5.38 -9.32
C ASN A 79 4.69 -5.77 -7.91
N LEU A 80 3.61 -6.54 -7.84
CA LEU A 80 3.03 -6.98 -6.57
C LEU A 80 3.99 -7.97 -5.87
N PRO A 81 4.16 -7.86 -4.54
CA PRO A 81 4.82 -8.89 -3.75
C PRO A 81 4.07 -10.23 -3.84
N ASP A 82 4.71 -11.30 -3.37
CA ASP A 82 4.08 -12.61 -3.28
C ASP A 82 2.84 -12.56 -2.36
N PRO A 83 1.73 -13.22 -2.70
CA PRO A 83 0.54 -13.27 -1.85
C PRO A 83 0.83 -13.74 -0.42
N ASP A 84 1.73 -14.70 -0.22
CA ASP A 84 2.07 -15.22 1.10
C ASP A 84 2.78 -14.16 1.95
N ASP A 85 3.65 -13.35 1.33
CA ASP A 85 4.34 -12.23 1.99
C ASP A 85 3.35 -11.13 2.40
N ILE A 86 2.35 -10.86 1.56
CA ILE A 86 1.29 -9.87 1.85
C ILE A 86 0.47 -10.33 3.06
N LEU A 87 0.04 -11.60 3.09
CA LEU A 87 -0.74 -12.17 4.18
C LEU A 87 0.06 -12.21 5.50
N ALA A 88 1.33 -12.62 5.43
CA ALA A 88 2.21 -12.61 6.60
C ALA A 88 2.44 -11.20 7.14
N TYR A 89 2.66 -10.22 6.27
CA TYR A 89 2.79 -8.82 6.68
C TYR A 89 1.51 -8.29 7.33
N ALA A 90 0.33 -8.61 6.76
CA ALA A 90 -0.97 -8.22 7.30
C ALA A 90 -1.18 -8.70 8.75
N ASP A 91 -0.85 -9.95 9.05
CA ASP A 91 -0.93 -10.49 10.42
C ASP A 91 0.01 -9.75 11.40
N LEU A 92 1.22 -9.41 10.95
CA LEU A 92 2.20 -8.68 11.75
C LEU A 92 1.74 -7.25 12.09
N VAL A 93 1.17 -6.52 11.12
CA VAL A 93 0.75 -5.13 11.30
C VAL A 93 -0.63 -4.99 11.98
N GLY A 94 -1.47 -6.03 11.91
CA GLY A 94 -2.73 -6.13 12.64
C GLY A 94 -3.94 -5.48 11.93
N GLU A 95 -5.13 -5.89 12.37
CA GLU A 95 -6.41 -5.56 11.74
C GLU A 95 -6.73 -4.06 11.67
N GLU A 96 -6.32 -3.29 12.68
CA GLU A 96 -6.56 -1.85 12.73
C GLU A 96 -5.88 -1.12 11.55
N TYR A 97 -4.66 -1.53 11.18
CA TYR A 97 -3.93 -0.92 10.08
C TYR A 97 -4.44 -1.35 8.71
N ILE A 98 -4.77 -2.65 8.54
CA ILE A 98 -5.18 -3.16 7.22
C ILE A 98 -6.57 -2.69 6.78
N ASN A 99 -7.39 -2.17 7.69
CA ASN A 99 -8.71 -1.59 7.41
C ASN A 99 -8.71 -0.05 7.51
N LEU A 100 -7.53 0.56 7.60
CA LEU A 100 -7.38 1.99 7.80
C LEU A 100 -7.46 2.77 6.48
N TRP A 101 -8.20 3.87 6.52
CA TRP A 101 -8.16 4.95 5.53
C TRP A 101 -7.47 6.17 6.16
N ILE A 102 -6.51 6.77 5.46
CA ILE A 102 -5.57 7.82 5.92
C ILE A 102 -5.66 9.15 5.16
#